data_AF-A0A316FKM9-F1
#
_entry.id   AF-A0A316FKM9-F1
#
_cell.length_a   1.000
_cell.length_b   1.000
_cell.length_c   1.000
_cell.angle_alpha   90.00
_cell.angle_beta   90.00
_cell.angle_gamma   90.00
#
_symmetry.space_group_name_H-M   'P 1'
#
loop_
_entity.id
_entity.type
_entity.pdbx_description
1 polymer ?
#
loop_
_entity_poly.entity_id
_entity_poly.type
_entity_poly.pdbx_seq_one_letter_code
_entity_poly.pdbx_strand_id
1 'polypeptide(L)'
;MSAIDEVIAALQGVIDELNDTSNAANAAASKTDEAVNQAVALGATATVAGLTTVKESIEKLSQQVHGTIDIANDTISQARAVADGT
;
A
#
# COMPACT_ATOMS: atom_id res chain seq x y z
N MET A 1 20.42 -21.22 -9.30
CA MET A 1 19.92 -19.99 -8.68
C MET A 1 20.55 -19.94 -7.29
N SER A 2 21.22 -18.85 -6.92
CA SER A 2 21.81 -18.70 -5.58
C SER A 2 20.70 -18.51 -4.54
N ALA A 3 20.98 -18.82 -3.27
CA ALA A 3 20.07 -18.48 -2.18
C ALA A 3 19.75 -16.98 -2.15
N ILE A 4 20.70 -16.12 -2.57
CA ILE A 4 20.46 -14.67 -2.69
C ILE A 4 19.47 -14.35 -3.82
N ASP A 5 19.56 -15.04 -4.95
CA ASP A 5 18.62 -14.85 -6.06
C ASP A 5 17.19 -15.27 -5.68
N GLU A 6 17.06 -16.34 -4.88
CA GLU A 6 15.76 -16.78 -4.34
C GLU A 6 15.15 -15.75 -3.37
N VAL A 7 15.98 -15.16 -2.49
CA VAL A 7 15.54 -14.09 -1.59
C VAL A 7 15.10 -12.85 -2.37
N ILE A 8 15.85 -12.44 -3.40
CA ILE A 8 15.48 -11.32 -4.26
C ILE A 8 14.15 -11.59 -4.95
N ALA A 9 13.97 -12.78 -5.53
CA ALA A 9 12.72 -13.16 -6.21
C ALA A 9 11.52 -13.17 -5.25
N ALA A 10 11.70 -13.66 -4.02
CA ALA A 10 10.66 -13.64 -3.00
C ALA A 10 10.27 -12.20 -2.59
N LEU A 11 11.24 -11.32 -2.40
CA LEU A 11 10.99 -9.91 -2.08
C LEU A 11 10.30 -9.17 -3.23
N GLN A 12 10.62 -9.49 -4.49
CA GLN A 12 9.91 -8.95 -5.65
C GLN A 12 8.44 -9.38 -5.65
N GLY A 13 8.15 -10.65 -5.35
CA GLY A 13 6.76 -11.12 -5.20
C GLY A 13 6.01 -10.39 -4.10
N VAL A 14 6.64 -10.13 -2.95
CA VAL A 14 6.05 -9.32 -1.88
C VAL A 14 5.75 -7.90 -2.34
N ILE A 15 6.65 -7.27 -3.11
CA ILE A 15 6.43 -5.93 -3.67
C ILE A 15 5.23 -5.92 -4.61
N ASP A 16 5.08 -6.93 -5.46
CA ASP A 16 3.93 -7.05 -6.37
C ASP A 16 2.60 -7.12 -5.59
N GLU A 17 2.52 -7.96 -4.55
CA GLU A 17 1.34 -8.05 -3.68
C GLU A 17 1.04 -6.74 -2.93
N LEU A 18 2.08 -6.03 -2.49
CA LEU A 18 1.93 -4.74 -1.83
C LEU A 18 1.46 -3.66 -2.82
N ASN A 19 1.91 -3.69 -4.07
CA ASN A 19 1.42 -2.80 -5.13
C ASN A 19 -0.07 -3.04 -5.40
N ASP A 20 -0.50 -4.30 -5.48
CA ASP A 20 -1.93 -4.64 -5.61
C ASP A 20 -2.75 -4.13 -4.42
N THR A 21 -2.19 -4.25 -3.21
CA THR A 21 -2.81 -3.71 -1.99
C THR A 21 -2.94 -2.18 -2.06
N SER A 22 -1.89 -1.48 -2.53
CA SER A 22 -1.92 -0.02 -2.71
C SER A 22 -2.99 0.39 -3.73
N ASN A 23 -3.10 -0.33 -4.85
CA ASN A 23 -4.13 -0.11 -5.86
C ASN A 23 -5.55 -0.30 -5.29
N ALA A 24 -5.76 -1.35 -4.50
CA ALA A 24 -7.03 -1.61 -3.84
C ALA A 24 -7.40 -0.52 -2.82
N ALA A 25 -6.42 -0.04 -2.04
CA ALA A 25 -6.59 1.05 -1.10
C ALA A 25 -6.99 2.36 -1.80
N ASN A 26 -6.31 2.70 -2.91
CA ASN A 26 -6.66 3.87 -3.73
C ASN A 26 -8.08 3.79 -4.29
N ALA A 27 -8.50 2.62 -4.78
CA ALA A 27 -9.86 2.40 -5.25
C ALA A 27 -10.89 2.55 -4.11
N ALA A 28 -10.58 2.06 -2.90
CA ALA A 28 -11.42 2.22 -1.72
C ALA A 28 -11.53 3.69 -1.28
N ALA A 29 -10.43 4.45 -1.36
CA ALA A 29 -10.44 5.89 -1.07
C ALA A 29 -11.37 6.64 -2.03
N SER A 30 -11.27 6.38 -3.34
CA SER A 30 -12.15 7.00 -4.35
C SER A 30 -13.63 6.71 -4.09
N LYS A 31 -13.98 5.45 -3.77
CA LYS A 31 -15.36 5.08 -3.42
C LYS A 31 -15.84 5.75 -2.14
N THR A 32 -14.94 5.95 -1.18
CA THR A 32 -15.25 6.65 0.07
C THR A 32 -15.56 8.12 -0.22
N ASP A 33 -14.82 8.77 -1.11
CA ASP A 33 -15.09 10.15 -1.54
C ASP A 33 -16.45 10.29 -2.23
N GLU A 34 -16.80 9.36 -3.12
CA GLU A 34 -18.13 9.30 -3.74
C GLU A 34 -19.25 9.14 -2.70
N ALA A 35 -19.03 8.28 -1.69
CA ALA A 35 -19.99 8.07 -0.61
C ALA A 35 -20.12 9.31 0.30
N VAL A 36 -19.02 10.01 0.58
CA VAL A 36 -19.03 11.27 1.34
C VAL A 36 -19.86 12.32 0.59
N ASN A 37 -19.63 12.50 -0.70
CA ASN A 37 -20.37 13.46 -1.52
C ASN A 37 -21.88 13.18 -1.53
N GLN A 38 -22.26 11.91 -1.63
CA GLN A 38 -23.67 11.49 -1.54
C GLN A 38 -24.26 11.75 -0.15
N ALA A 39 -23.53 11.41 0.92
CA ALA A 39 -23.98 11.65 2.29
C ALA A 39 -24.15 13.14 2.59
N VAL A 40 -23.27 14.00 2.08
CA VAL A 40 -23.38 15.47 2.15
C VAL A 40 -24.64 15.95 1.43
N ALA A 41 -24.89 15.48 0.20
CA ALA A 41 -26.08 15.85 -0.56
C ALA A 41 -27.39 15.46 0.15
N LEU A 42 -27.36 14.39 0.95
CA LEU A 42 -28.50 13.91 1.76
C LEU A 42 -28.59 14.55 3.16
N GLY A 43 -27.62 15.39 3.56
CA GLY A 43 -27.57 15.97 4.91
C GLY A 43 -27.25 14.96 6.03
N ALA A 44 -26.66 13.81 5.69
CA ALA A 44 -26.37 12.72 6.62
C ALA A 44 -25.04 12.94 7.38
N THR A 45 -24.99 13.97 8.23
CA THR A 45 -23.75 14.42 8.90
C THR A 45 -23.04 13.31 9.70
N ALA A 46 -23.77 12.44 10.37
CA ALA A 46 -23.18 11.31 11.11
C ALA A 46 -22.49 10.31 10.18
N THR A 47 -23.07 10.05 9.00
CA THR A 47 -22.49 9.19 7.98
C THR A 47 -21.22 9.82 7.38
N VAL A 48 -21.23 11.13 7.14
CA VAL A 48 -20.04 11.87 6.68
C VAL A 48 -18.87 11.69 7.65
N ALA A 49 -19.08 11.89 8.96
CA ALA A 49 -18.04 11.73 9.96
C ALA A 49 -17.46 10.29 10.00
N GLY A 50 -18.34 9.28 9.87
CA GLY A 50 -17.92 7.88 9.78
C GLY A 50 -17.07 7.61 8.54
N LEU A 51 -17.50 8.10 7.36
CA LEU A 51 -16.78 7.92 6.10
C LEU A 51 -15.43 8.65 6.08
N THR A 52 -15.33 9.84 6.68
CA THR A 52 -14.05 10.54 6.83
C THR A 52 -13.06 9.71 7.66
N THR A 53 -13.51 9.10 8.75
CA THR A 53 -12.67 8.19 9.56
C THR A 53 -12.17 6.99 8.75
N VAL A 54 -13.03 6.42 7.90
CA VAL A 54 -12.66 5.32 7.01
C VAL A 54 -11.59 5.79 6.02
N LYS A 55 -11.77 6.96 5.40
CA LYS A 55 -10.79 7.54 4.47
C LYS A 55 -9.42 7.71 5.10
N GLU A 56 -9.35 8.32 6.29
CA GLU A 56 -8.08 8.50 7.02
C GLU A 56 -7.39 7.16 7.33
N SER A 57 -8.17 6.11 7.60
CA SER A 57 -7.63 4.77 7.85
C SER A 57 -7.04 4.14 6.59
N ILE A 58 -7.69 4.35 5.43
CA ILE A 58 -7.18 3.91 4.12
C ILE A 58 -5.89 4.66 3.75
N GLU A 59 -5.83 5.97 4.01
CA GLU A 59 -4.63 6.78 3.77
C GLU A 59 -3.45 6.30 4.63
N LYS A 60 -3.69 6.02 5.93
CA LYS A 60 -2.67 5.43 6.82
C LYS A 60 -2.18 4.07 6.32
N LEU A 61 -3.11 3.19 5.91
CA LEU A 61 -2.75 1.90 5.33
C LEU A 61 -1.87 2.08 4.09
N SER A 62 -2.23 3.00 3.20
CA SER A 62 -1.47 3.27 1.97
C SER A 62 -0.05 3.75 2.28
N GLN A 63 0.11 4.62 3.29
CA GLN A 63 1.44 5.06 3.75
C GLN A 63 2.28 3.91 4.31
N GLN A 64 1.67 3.00 5.08
CA GLN A 64 2.37 1.83 5.63
C GLN A 64 2.80 0.85 4.53
N VAL A 65 1.94 0.64 3.52
CA VAL A 65 2.26 -0.19 2.35
C VAL A 65 3.45 0.37 1.60
N HIS A 66 3.46 1.68 1.29
CA HIS A 66 4.61 2.31 0.64
C HIS A 66 5.90 2.18 1.45
N GLY A 67 5.85 2.44 2.76
CA GLY A 67 7.03 2.26 3.61
C GLY A 67 7.55 0.81 3.63
N THR A 68 6.65 -0.17 3.50
CA THR A 68 7.04 -1.59 3.43
C THR A 68 7.69 -1.93 2.08
N ILE A 69 7.18 -1.37 0.99
CA ILE A 69 7.78 -1.50 -0.35
C ILE A 69 9.19 -0.91 -0.37
N ASP A 70 9.39 0.26 0.24
CA ASP A 70 10.71 0.90 0.34
C ASP A 70 11.72 0.01 1.07
N ILE A 71 11.32 -0.57 2.22
CA ILE A 71 12.16 -1.52 2.97
C ILE A 71 12.52 -2.75 2.12
N ALA A 72 11.55 -3.31 1.37
CA ALA A 72 11.80 -4.46 0.50
C ALA A 72 12.79 -4.11 -0.63
N ASN A 73 12.65 -2.94 -1.25
CA ASN A 73 13.57 -2.44 -2.29
C ASN A 73 14.98 -2.20 -1.75
N ASP A 74 15.10 -1.61 -0.56
CA ASP A 74 16.39 -1.42 0.11
C ASP A 74 17.07 -2.76 0.42
N THR A 75 16.29 -3.74 0.87
CA THR A 75 16.78 -5.09 1.16
C THR A 75 17.25 -5.80 -0.12
N ILE A 76 16.50 -5.69 -1.22
CA ILE A 76 16.93 -6.22 -2.53
C ILE A 76 18.24 -5.57 -2.97
N SER A 77 18.37 -4.25 -2.81
CA SER A 77 19.58 -3.52 -3.20
C SER A 77 20.80 -3.99 -2.40
N GLN A 78 20.65 -4.21 -1.09
CA GLN A 78 21.70 -4.78 -0.25
C GLN A 78 22.03 -6.22 -0.65
N ALA A 79 21.02 -7.05 -0.91
CA ALA A 79 21.22 -8.44 -1.33
C ALA A 79 22.01 -8.54 -2.64
N ARG A 80 21.71 -7.67 -3.62
CA ARG A 80 22.46 -7.56 -4.88
C ARG A 80 23.90 -7.12 -4.65
N ALA A 81 24.13 -6.11 -3.80
CA ALA A 81 25.48 -5.66 -3.47
C ALA A 81 26.33 -6.78 -2.82
N VAL A 82 25.72 -7.66 -2.03
CA VAL A 82 26.39 -8.85 -1.49
C VAL A 82 26.69 -9.88 -2.59
N ALA A 83 25.75 -10.11 -3.52
CA ALA A 83 25.98 -11.02 -4.65
C ALA A 83 27.06 -10.54 -5.62
N ASP A 84 27.17 -9.23 -5.83
CA ASP A 84 28.14 -8.60 -6.75
C ASP A 84 29.51 -8.33 -6.09
N GLY A 85 29.61 -8.49 -4.76
CA GLY A 85 30.75 -8.09 -3.91
C GLY A 85 31.54 -9.25 -3.28
N THR A 86 31.29 -10.48 -3.73
CA THR A 86 32.15 -11.68 -3.57
C THR A 86 32.47 -12.25 -4.95
#